data_AF-A0A0V8HZ64-F1
#
_entry.id   AF-A0A0V8HZ64-F1
#
_cell.length_a   1.000
_cell.length_b   1.000
_cell.length_c   1.000
_cell.angle_alpha   90.00
_cell.angle_beta   90.00
_cell.angle_gamma   90.00
#
_symmetry.space_group_name_H-M   'P 1'
#
loop_
_entity.id
_entity.type
_entity.pdbx_description
1 polymer ?
#
loop_
_entity_poly.entity_id
_entity_poly.type
_entity_poly.pdbx_seq_one_letter_code
_entity_poly.pdbx_strand_id
1 'polypeptide(L)'
;MRIACSSGNTGEVTGTQVDYSATTISIGIVVEPLEEKPQSCQSNETVPFTLELEEPVGQRSLIDASCAREDQPADDSQGCAQNGLRWQP
;
A
#
# COMPACT_ATOMS: atom_id res chain seq x y z
N MET A 1 11.75 12.81 -11.96
CA MET A 1 10.73 11.77 -12.19
C MET A 1 9.40 12.34 -11.71
N ARG A 2 8.36 12.42 -12.55
CA ARG A 2 7.02 12.81 -12.07
C ARG A 2 6.36 11.55 -11.53
N ILE A 3 6.00 11.56 -10.26
CA ILE A 3 5.14 10.52 -9.68
C ILE A 3 3.82 10.60 -10.45
N ALA A 4 3.37 9.49 -11.02
CA ALA A 4 2.07 9.42 -11.67
C ALA A 4 0.98 9.63 -10.60
N CYS A 5 -0.07 10.40 -10.90
CA CYS A 5 -1.13 10.76 -9.96
C CYS A 5 -2.50 10.53 -10.62
N SER A 6 -3.54 10.29 -9.82
CA SER A 6 -4.90 9.95 -10.30
C SER A 6 -6.01 10.90 -9.81
N SER A 7 -5.63 12.12 -9.40
CA SER A 7 -6.55 13.22 -9.08
C SER A 7 -7.69 12.86 -8.11
N GLY A 8 -7.37 12.12 -7.05
CA GLY A 8 -8.38 11.75 -6.05
C GLY A 8 -9.05 10.40 -6.26
N ASN A 9 -8.75 9.68 -7.35
CA ASN A 9 -9.42 8.43 -7.68
C ASN A 9 -8.48 7.24 -7.46
N THR A 10 -8.98 6.22 -6.78
CA THR A 10 -8.30 4.93 -6.64
C THR A 10 -8.77 4.00 -7.74
N GLY A 11 -7.83 3.36 -8.45
CA GLY A 11 -8.15 2.38 -9.49
C GLY A 11 -8.79 1.11 -8.92
N GLU A 12 -9.24 0.22 -9.80
CA GLU A 12 -9.75 -1.09 -9.39
C GLU A 12 -8.62 -1.96 -8.82
N VAL A 13 -8.86 -2.64 -7.69
CA VAL A 13 -7.89 -3.58 -7.11
C VAL A 13 -7.81 -4.82 -8.00
N THR A 14 -6.65 -5.07 -8.60
CA THR A 14 -6.40 -6.23 -9.48
C THR A 14 -5.66 -7.37 -8.81
N GLY A 15 -5.08 -7.11 -7.64
CA GLY A 15 -4.39 -8.16 -6.91
C GLY A 15 -3.86 -7.70 -5.58
N THR A 16 -3.43 -8.68 -4.81
CA THR A 16 -2.75 -8.50 -3.53
C THR A 16 -1.48 -9.32 -3.54
N GLN A 17 -0.41 -8.73 -3.05
CA GLN A 17 0.84 -9.43 -2.75
C GLN A 17 0.94 -9.58 -1.24
N VAL A 18 1.08 -10.81 -0.76
CA VAL A 18 1.26 -11.08 0.67
C VAL A 18 2.54 -11.87 0.86
N ASP A 19 3.47 -11.29 1.61
CA ASP A 19 4.73 -11.91 1.94
C ASP A 19 4.77 -12.20 3.45
N TYR A 20 4.83 -13.49 3.79
CA TYR A 20 4.89 -13.96 5.16
C TYR A 20 6.34 -14.12 5.62
N SER A 21 6.65 -13.58 6.80
CA SER A 21 7.92 -13.80 7.49
C SER A 21 7.68 -14.27 8.92
N ALA A 22 8.75 -14.58 9.64
CA ALA A 22 8.69 -15.01 11.04
C ALA A 22 8.17 -13.90 11.98
N THR A 23 8.41 -12.63 11.65
CA THR A 23 8.09 -11.49 12.54
C THR A 23 7.13 -10.49 11.90
N THR A 24 6.86 -10.62 10.61
CA THR A 24 6.11 -9.63 9.83
C THR A 24 5.28 -10.29 8.74
N ILE A 25 4.17 -9.64 8.39
CA ILE A 25 3.37 -9.94 7.21
C ILE A 25 3.30 -8.64 6.40
N SER A 26 3.87 -8.65 5.21
CA SER A 26 3.83 -7.49 4.32
C SER A 26 2.69 -7.66 3.33
N ILE A 27 1.84 -6.65 3.21
CA ILE A 27 0.66 -6.67 2.33
C ILE A 27 0.79 -5.51 1.34
N GLY A 28 0.81 -5.85 0.05
CA GLY A 28 0.73 -4.90 -1.05
C GLY A 28 -0.60 -5.03 -1.79
N ILE A 29 -1.20 -3.89 -2.12
CA ILE A 29 -2.41 -3.83 -2.95
C ILE A 29 -2.01 -3.28 -4.32
N VAL A 30 -2.40 -3.98 -5.39
CA VAL A 30 -2.17 -3.56 -6.77
C VAL A 30 -3.48 -3.04 -7.33
N VAL A 31 -3.45 -1.82 -7.89
CA VAL A 31 -4.60 -1.19 -8.53
C VAL A 31 -4.31 -0.92 -10.00
N GLU A 32 -5.36 -0.94 -10.84
CA GLU A 32 -5.22 -0.55 -12.24
C GLU A 32 -4.87 0.94 -12.37
N PRO A 33 -4.00 1.31 -13.31
CA PRO A 33 -3.84 2.70 -13.72
C PRO A 33 -5.14 3.26 -14.28
N LEU A 34 -5.45 4.51 -13.98
CA LEU A 34 -6.58 5.21 -14.61
C LEU A 34 -6.22 5.68 -16.02
N GLU A 35 -7.24 5.77 -16.89
CA GLU A 35 -7.10 6.33 -18.24
C GLU A 35 -6.41 7.70 -18.25
N GLU A 36 -5.59 7.94 -19.29
CA GLU A 36 -4.83 9.18 -19.45
C GLU A 36 -5.73 10.39 -19.74
N LYS A 37 -6.24 10.99 -18.67
CA LYS A 37 -6.88 12.31 -18.65
C LYS A 37 -5.96 13.31 -17.96
N PRO A 38 -6.08 14.62 -18.23
CA PRO A 38 -5.36 15.64 -17.45
C PRO A 38 -5.59 15.46 -15.95
N GLN A 39 -4.52 15.43 -15.17
CA GLN A 39 -4.57 15.16 -13.73
C GLN A 39 -4.26 16.42 -12.90
N SER A 40 -5.08 16.69 -11.89
CA SER A 40 -4.88 17.74 -10.88
C SER A 40 -4.16 17.26 -9.62
N CYS A 41 -3.83 15.97 -9.54
CA CYS A 41 -2.96 15.37 -8.51
C CYS A 41 -3.40 15.60 -7.04
N GLN A 42 -4.69 15.60 -6.75
CA GLN A 42 -5.16 15.39 -5.38
C GLN A 42 -4.79 13.98 -4.89
N SER A 43 -4.62 13.84 -3.57
CA SER A 43 -4.47 12.53 -2.94
C SER A 43 -5.70 11.66 -3.21
N ASN A 44 -5.48 10.38 -3.50
CA ASN A 44 -6.52 9.42 -3.79
C ASN A 44 -7.47 9.20 -2.60
N GLU A 45 -8.70 8.81 -2.90
CA GLU A 45 -9.66 8.37 -1.90
C GLU A 45 -9.20 7.10 -1.17
N THR A 46 -9.53 7.01 0.11
CA THR A 46 -9.29 5.80 0.90
C THR A 46 -10.49 4.85 0.75
N VAL A 47 -10.28 3.73 0.05
CA VAL A 47 -11.30 2.69 -0.13
C VAL A 47 -11.05 1.54 0.86
N PRO A 48 -12.05 1.11 1.65
CA PRO A 48 -11.92 -0.06 2.49
C PRO A 48 -11.67 -1.33 1.66
N PHE A 49 -10.74 -2.17 2.09
CA PHE A 49 -10.42 -3.44 1.45
C PHE A 49 -10.30 -4.54 2.51
N THR A 50 -10.88 -5.71 2.23
CA THR A 50 -10.82 -6.89 3.12
C THR A 50 -10.05 -7.99 2.43
N LEU A 51 -9.06 -8.54 3.14
CA LEU A 51 -8.21 -9.64 2.68
C LEU A 51 -8.22 -10.76 3.72
N GLU A 52 -8.48 -11.98 3.26
CA GLU A 52 -8.30 -13.17 4.08
C GLU A 52 -6.85 -13.66 3.93
N LEU A 53 -6.17 -13.89 5.06
CA LEU A 53 -4.79 -14.37 5.08
C LEU A 53 -4.76 -15.89 5.11
N GLU A 54 -3.80 -16.48 4.41
CA GLU A 54 -3.56 -17.92 4.40
C GLU A 54 -2.92 -18.42 5.71
N GLU A 55 -2.24 -17.52 6.43
CA GLU A 55 -1.65 -17.80 7.74
C GLU A 55 -2.20 -16.86 8.83
N PRO A 56 -2.32 -17.33 10.09
CA PRO A 56 -2.81 -16.52 11.20
C PRO A 56 -1.83 -15.40 11.55
N VAL A 57 -2.30 -14.17 11.81
CA VAL A 57 -1.43 -13.03 12.14
C VAL A 57 -0.46 -13.34 13.30
N GLY A 58 -0.96 -13.91 14.39
CA GLY A 58 -0.14 -14.32 15.52
C GLY A 58 0.55 -13.12 16.21
N GLN A 59 1.86 -13.22 16.43
CA GLN A 59 2.70 -12.17 17.04
C GLN A 59 3.48 -11.35 15.99
N ARG A 60 2.98 -11.30 14.74
CA ARG A 60 3.66 -10.67 13.61
C ARG A 60 3.10 -9.29 13.29
N SER A 61 3.95 -8.31 13.07
CA SER A 61 3.48 -6.98 12.65
C SER A 61 2.93 -6.99 11.23
N LEU A 62 1.90 -6.19 10.96
CA LEU A 62 1.39 -5.97 9.60
C LEU A 62 2.05 -4.72 9.02
N ILE A 63 2.62 -4.84 7.83
CA ILE A 63 3.31 -3.75 7.13
C ILE A 63 2.72 -3.56 5.75
N ASP A 64 2.56 -2.30 5.35
CA ASP A 64 2.25 -1.91 3.98
C ASP A 64 3.49 -2.09 3.10
N ALA A 65 3.44 -3.05 2.17
CA ALA A 65 4.56 -3.37 1.31
C ALA A 65 4.97 -2.19 0.40
N SER A 66 4.06 -1.26 0.13
CA SER A 66 4.38 -0.05 -0.66
C SER A 66 5.38 0.88 0.06
N CYS A 67 5.42 0.79 1.39
CA CYS A 67 6.30 1.58 2.26
C CYS A 67 7.60 0.87 2.64
N ALA A 68 7.73 -0.42 2.31
CA ALA A 68 8.89 -1.25 2.65
C ALA A 68 9.98 -1.27 1.56
N ARG A 69 9.94 -0.35 0.59
CA ARG A 69 10.89 -0.31 -0.53
C ARG A 69 12.26 0.25 -0.11
N GLU A 70 13.28 -0.60 -0.18
CA GLU A 70 14.69 -0.26 0.13
C GLU A 70 15.31 0.74 -0.87
N ASP A 71 14.72 0.90 -2.06
CA ASP A 71 15.25 1.67 -3.19
C ASP A 71 14.65 3.07 -3.35
N GLN A 72 13.71 3.46 -2.50
CA GLN A 72 13.13 4.80 -2.49
C GLN A 72 13.44 5.50 -1.16
N PRO A 73 13.77 6.81 -1.17
CA PRO A 73 13.79 7.57 0.07
C PRO A 73 12.42 7.39 0.74
N ALA A 74 12.41 7.12 2.05
CA ALA A 74 11.17 7.01 2.82
C ALA A 74 10.23 8.12 2.37
N ASP A 75 9.10 7.74 1.76
CA ASP A 75 8.13 8.73 1.35
C ASP A 75 7.62 9.37 2.63
N ASP A 76 8.01 10.62 2.88
CA ASP A 76 7.53 11.44 4.00
C ASP A 76 6.01 11.72 3.85
N SER A 77 5.36 11.21 2.80
CA SER A 77 3.91 11.13 2.75
C SER A 77 3.39 10.43 4.01
N GLN A 78 2.31 10.99 4.58
CA GLN A 78 1.70 10.43 5.78
C GLN A 78 1.29 8.95 5.63
N GLY A 79 1.18 8.46 4.39
CA GLY A 79 0.86 7.08 4.08
C GLY A 79 1.90 6.07 4.57
N CYS A 80 3.17 6.44 4.64
CA CYS A 80 4.28 5.57 5.04
C CYS A 80 4.92 5.94 6.39
N ALA A 81 4.20 6.70 7.22
CA ALA A 81 4.60 6.92 8.60
C ALA A 81 4.92 5.60 9.31
N GLN A 82 5.95 5.61 10.17
CA GLN A 82 6.42 4.42 10.90
C GLN A 82 6.79 3.25 9.96
N ASN A 83 7.37 3.54 8.78
CA ASN A 83 7.79 2.56 7.78
C ASN A 83 6.65 1.65 7.31
N GLY A 84 5.43 2.21 7.19
CA GLY A 84 4.26 1.46 6.72
C GLY A 84 3.66 0.50 7.74
N LEU A 85 4.03 0.61 9.02
CA LEU A 85 3.40 -0.19 10.07
C LEU A 85 1.89 0.08 10.13
N ARG A 86 1.09 -0.98 9.98
CA ARG A 86 -0.37 -0.93 10.10
C ARG A 86 -0.89 -1.55 11.39
N TRP A 87 -0.16 -2.52 11.95
CA TRP A 87 -0.57 -3.21 13.18
C TRP A 87 0.62 -3.87 13.89
N GLN A 88 0.55 -3.93 15.22
CA GLN A 88 1.46 -4.68 16.10
C GLN A 88 0.64 -5.44 17.15
N PRO A 89 1.11 -6.60 17.64
CA PRO A 89 0.50 -7.31 18.77
C PRO A 89 0.48 -6.50 20.07
#